data_AF-A0A9D0HFN7-F1
#
_entry.id   AF-A0A9D0HFN7-F1
#
_cell.length_a   1.000
_cell.length_b   1.000
_cell.length_c   1.000
_cell.angle_alpha   90.00
_cell.angle_beta   90.00
_cell.angle_gamma   90.00
#
_symmetry.space_group_name_H-M   'P 1'
#
loop_
_entity.id
_entity.type
_entity.pdbx_description
1 polymer ?
#
loop_
_entity_poly.entity_id
_entity_poly.type
_entity_poly.pdbx_seq_one_letter_code
_entity_poly.pdbx_strand_id
1 'polypeptide(L)'
;MGTLPDPDSAPGTTSITVERGRRGVSCAPAPRAEAPDDSAPHSDADEPDSTWLWLRDLYLSFDRRTLGFTRILLGIFLIFDLLRRTPDWLWMFSDEGVLPSAHNLWRPQSGGWSLFNAFSTSGELWALWLLGLVIFTMLLLGYKTRVVQVLAAIYIASANGRVLLIENGGYVVQNLLLLWTAFLPLGDRFSIDAWQCSWRRREQNEADLNDWNSRIPARVAQPHVSLLGAVLLLQLGALYFFNVVHKTGPAWSNDTAVHYVLYNDRMATPLVAAVRDHLPNALIFFLSKLSMVLEASVPLCLFSPLARVWSRRFVVVAMFLLHVGFGSSFVLGPFAWSLCVFASLFVSREDWQLLQRVMRRNKRAVTLRYNPRSRAAFAICRAVKRLDGLQLVRFEASPETPLLSVVQHNQRVTAGAAVAAVVSALPLGPLLGVVIGAPPMVWLFDAATPRISRRLRQADPPQWTPRGAFREQDDPALDFVSCWLRQRGALRHVGLSIAGAWLAVFGGPMLARVNKEWPQIKLAGMPLGDVLFWLGIVLATLGMLWLLASLWRTAWALQAEGHRKVLRLSAVAREVLVVVMLAA
;
A
#
# COMPACT_ATOMS: atom_id res chain seq x y z
N MET A 1 8.36 79.41 44.99
CA MET A 1 7.28 78.41 45.25
C MET A 1 6.86 77.85 43.89
N GLY A 2 6.72 76.51 43.82
CA GLY A 2 6.84 75.68 42.60
C GLY A 2 6.03 76.10 41.37
N THR A 3 6.36 75.64 40.17
CA THR A 3 6.46 74.21 39.82
C THR A 3 7.11 74.05 38.43
N LEU A 4 7.89 72.97 38.29
CA LEU A 4 8.47 72.40 37.05
C LEU A 4 7.35 71.83 36.15
N PRO A 5 7.55 71.70 34.81
CA PRO A 5 8.43 70.66 34.25
C PRO A 5 9.28 71.06 33.02
N ASP A 6 10.38 70.31 32.88
CA ASP A 6 11.30 70.14 31.75
C ASP A 6 11.31 68.62 31.45
N PRO A 7 11.86 68.05 30.35
CA PRO A 7 12.47 68.67 29.15
C PRO A 7 12.14 67.94 27.81
N ASP A 8 12.81 68.39 26.75
CA ASP A 8 13.26 67.65 25.54
C ASP A 8 12.47 67.75 24.22
N SER A 9 12.69 68.91 23.58
CA SER A 9 13.05 69.11 22.16
C SER A 9 14.11 68.11 21.64
N ALA A 10 14.12 67.63 20.39
CA ALA A 10 14.50 68.34 19.14
C ALA A 10 14.52 67.32 17.95
N PRO A 11 15.15 67.58 16.77
CA PRO A 11 14.62 68.30 15.60
C PRO A 11 14.75 67.50 14.26
N GLY A 12 14.27 68.08 13.15
CA GLY A 12 14.34 67.52 11.80
C GLY A 12 15.69 67.69 11.06
N THR A 13 15.80 67.17 9.84
CA THR A 13 16.77 67.64 8.82
C THR A 13 16.51 67.10 7.40
N THR A 14 16.18 68.05 6.51
CA THR A 14 16.75 68.34 5.18
C THR A 14 16.62 67.38 3.99
N SER A 15 15.83 67.83 3.01
CA SER A 15 15.84 67.45 1.60
C SER A 15 16.86 68.26 0.80
N ILE A 16 17.67 67.60 -0.03
CA ILE A 16 18.51 68.23 -1.07
C ILE A 16 17.99 67.77 -2.43
N THR A 17 17.62 68.74 -3.27
CA THR A 17 17.36 68.59 -4.71
C THR A 17 18.61 68.94 -5.51
N VAL A 18 18.98 68.11 -6.49
CA VAL A 18 19.77 68.52 -7.67
C VAL A 18 19.19 67.84 -8.91
N GLU A 19 19.04 68.64 -9.97
CA GLU A 19 18.30 68.37 -11.20
C GLU A 19 19.24 67.98 -12.38
N ARG A 20 18.65 67.25 -13.35
CA ARG A 20 18.94 67.16 -14.81
C ARG A 20 19.77 66.01 -15.39
N GLY A 21 19.16 65.35 -16.38
CA GLY A 21 19.87 64.66 -17.46
C GLY A 21 19.00 63.72 -18.31
N ARG A 22 18.38 64.24 -19.38
CA ARG A 22 17.60 63.49 -20.40
C ARG A 22 18.43 62.39 -21.11
N ARG A 23 17.84 61.21 -21.31
CA ARG A 23 17.79 60.45 -22.59
C ARG A 23 16.72 59.35 -22.49
N GLY A 24 15.58 59.58 -23.13
CA GLY A 24 14.50 58.61 -23.24
C GLY A 24 14.77 57.62 -24.37
N VAL A 25 14.74 56.33 -24.05
CA VAL A 25 14.40 55.27 -25.00
C VAL A 25 13.04 54.74 -24.55
N SER A 26 12.05 54.95 -25.41
CA SER A 26 10.66 54.51 -25.26
C SER A 26 10.59 52.98 -25.21
N CYS A 27 10.01 52.43 -24.15
CA CYS A 27 9.40 51.10 -24.15
C CYS A 27 7.91 51.29 -23.91
N ALA A 28 7.10 50.81 -24.85
CA ALA A 28 5.65 50.85 -24.77
C ALA A 28 5.13 50.17 -23.49
N PRO A 29 4.06 50.67 -22.85
CA PRO A 29 3.45 49.97 -21.72
C PRO A 29 2.78 48.69 -22.22
N ALA A 30 3.03 47.58 -21.51
CA ALA A 30 2.37 46.30 -21.73
C ALA A 30 0.84 46.45 -21.64
N PRO A 31 0.06 45.71 -22.45
CA PRO A 31 -1.39 45.77 -22.39
C PRO A 31 -1.85 45.34 -20.99
N ARG A 32 -2.67 46.17 -20.34
CA ARG A 32 -3.35 45.84 -19.10
C ARG A 32 -4.22 44.62 -19.36
N ALA A 33 -4.01 43.55 -18.59
CA ALA A 33 -4.94 42.43 -18.54
C ALA A 33 -6.31 42.98 -18.11
N GLU A 34 -7.30 42.82 -18.99
CA GLU A 34 -8.69 43.09 -18.67
C GLU A 34 -9.10 42.22 -17.48
N ALA A 35 -9.78 42.83 -16.50
CA ALA A 35 -10.37 42.13 -15.39
C ALA A 35 -11.40 41.12 -15.92
N PRO A 36 -11.51 39.92 -15.32
CA PRO A 36 -12.50 38.95 -15.76
C PRO A 36 -13.91 39.53 -15.57
N ASP A 37 -14.71 39.39 -16.61
CA ASP A 37 -16.13 39.73 -16.67
C ASP A 37 -16.92 38.86 -15.67
N ASP A 38 -17.40 39.46 -14.57
CA ASP A 38 -18.17 38.82 -13.49
C ASP A 38 -19.62 38.45 -13.90
N SER A 39 -19.94 38.47 -15.19
CA SER A 39 -21.30 38.20 -15.69
C SER A 39 -21.53 36.83 -16.33
N ALA A 40 -20.54 35.93 -16.29
CA ALA A 40 -20.77 34.54 -16.65
C ALA A 40 -21.60 33.85 -15.54
N PRO A 41 -22.70 33.14 -15.86
CA PRO A 41 -23.40 32.37 -14.86
C PRO A 41 -22.40 31.37 -14.26
N HIS A 42 -22.16 31.47 -12.96
CA HIS A 42 -21.50 30.42 -12.20
C HIS A 42 -22.27 29.14 -12.48
N SER A 43 -21.74 28.31 -13.38
CA SER A 43 -22.13 26.91 -13.39
C SER A 43 -21.71 26.42 -12.02
N ASP A 44 -22.69 26.17 -11.14
CA ASP A 44 -22.53 25.43 -9.90
C ASP A 44 -21.97 24.05 -10.27
N ALA A 45 -20.66 23.99 -10.51
CA ALA A 45 -19.91 22.76 -10.59
C ALA A 45 -19.84 22.27 -9.15
N ASP A 46 -20.87 21.52 -8.75
CA ASP A 46 -21.06 20.90 -7.44
C ASP A 46 -19.73 20.67 -6.72
N GLU A 47 -19.38 21.56 -5.79
CA GLU A 47 -18.25 21.33 -4.89
C GLU A 47 -18.52 20.01 -4.17
N PRO A 48 -17.63 19.01 -4.27
CA PRO A 48 -17.89 17.71 -3.67
C PRO A 48 -18.10 17.85 -2.16
N ASP A 49 -19.27 17.41 -1.67
CA ASP A 49 -19.66 17.41 -0.26
C ASP A 49 -18.47 17.11 0.67
N SER A 50 -18.12 18.02 1.57
CA SER A 50 -16.90 17.91 2.40
C SER A 50 -16.88 16.61 3.24
N THR A 51 -18.06 16.09 3.59
CA THR A 51 -18.24 14.82 4.30
C THR A 51 -17.84 13.61 3.44
N TRP A 52 -18.11 13.63 2.13
CA TRP A 52 -17.70 12.56 1.22
C TRP A 52 -16.19 12.49 1.09
N LEU A 53 -15.55 13.64 0.85
CA LEU A 53 -14.10 13.71 0.76
C LEU A 53 -13.45 13.17 2.04
N TRP A 54 -14.00 13.52 3.19
CA TRP A 54 -13.54 13.01 4.48
C TRP A 54 -13.69 11.48 4.61
N LEU A 55 -14.85 10.90 4.29
CA LEU A 55 -15.08 9.45 4.34
C LEU A 55 -14.22 8.67 3.32
N ARG A 56 -14.14 9.18 2.09
CA ARG A 56 -13.32 8.65 1.00
C ARG A 56 -11.86 8.59 1.42
N ASP A 57 -11.37 9.71 1.96
CA ASP A 57 -9.98 9.82 2.39
C ASP A 57 -9.73 8.88 3.56
N LEU A 58 -10.68 8.71 4.48
CA LEU A 58 -10.57 7.83 5.65
C LEU A 58 -10.52 6.34 5.34
N TYR A 59 -11.47 5.85 4.54
CA TYR A 59 -11.74 4.42 4.43
C TYR A 59 -11.51 3.82 3.05
N LEU A 60 -11.43 4.65 2.01
CA LEU A 60 -11.36 4.18 0.62
C LEU A 60 -10.03 4.50 -0.07
N SER A 61 -9.15 5.23 0.60
CA SER A 61 -7.91 5.76 -0.01
C SER A 61 -6.66 5.01 0.47
N PHE A 62 -5.81 4.64 -0.49
CA PHE A 62 -4.53 3.98 -0.28
C PHE A 62 -3.38 4.84 -0.81
N ASP A 63 -2.30 4.93 -0.05
CA ASP A 63 -1.05 5.48 -0.57
C ASP A 63 -0.41 4.45 -1.52
N ARG A 64 -0.09 4.86 -2.76
CA ARG A 64 0.48 3.95 -3.76
C ARG A 64 1.88 3.45 -3.40
N ARG A 65 2.62 4.15 -2.53
CA ARG A 65 3.91 3.67 -1.98
C ARG A 65 3.68 2.50 -1.03
N THR A 66 2.62 2.58 -0.22
CA THR A 66 2.19 1.48 0.67
C THR A 66 1.83 0.24 -0.14
N LEU A 67 1.13 0.41 -1.26
CA LEU A 67 0.85 -0.69 -2.19
C LEU A 67 2.13 -1.32 -2.75
N GLY A 68 3.05 -0.50 -3.27
CA GLY A 68 4.34 -0.98 -3.76
C GLY A 68 5.19 -1.68 -2.70
N PHE A 69 5.14 -1.23 -1.45
CA PHE A 69 5.82 -1.86 -0.31
C PHE A 69 5.16 -3.19 0.08
N THR A 70 3.83 -3.23 0.15
CA THR A 70 3.05 -4.44 0.44
C THR A 70 3.34 -5.53 -0.59
N ARG A 71 3.50 -5.16 -1.87
CA ARG A 71 3.91 -6.08 -2.95
C ARG A 71 5.26 -6.77 -2.65
N ILE A 72 6.23 -6.02 -2.14
CA ILE A 72 7.55 -6.55 -1.80
C ILE A 72 7.43 -7.54 -0.65
N LEU A 73 6.71 -7.17 0.41
CA LEU A 73 6.46 -8.07 1.54
C LEU A 73 5.69 -9.33 1.12
N LEU A 74 4.68 -9.18 0.26
CA LEU A 74 3.92 -10.29 -0.30
C LEU A 74 4.81 -11.24 -1.11
N GLY A 75 5.63 -10.71 -2.02
CA GLY A 75 6.56 -11.52 -2.81
C GLY A 75 7.57 -12.28 -1.94
N ILE A 76 8.16 -11.63 -0.93
CA ILE A 76 9.04 -12.26 0.06
C ILE A 76 8.31 -13.39 0.77
N PHE A 77 7.12 -13.09 1.33
CA PHE A 77 6.32 -14.05 2.06
C PHE A 77 5.98 -15.30 1.23
N LEU A 78 5.56 -15.14 -0.03
CA LEU A 78 5.24 -16.27 -0.89
C LEU A 78 6.46 -17.13 -1.26
N ILE A 79 7.63 -16.51 -1.48
CA ILE A 79 8.88 -17.23 -1.71
C ILE A 79 9.24 -18.04 -0.47
N PHE A 80 9.18 -17.44 0.73
CA PHE A 80 9.47 -18.15 1.97
C PHE A 80 8.47 -19.27 2.24
N ASP A 81 7.17 -19.08 1.98
CA ASP A 81 6.18 -20.17 2.12
C ASP A 81 6.47 -21.32 1.14
N LEU A 82 6.87 -21.02 -0.10
CA LEU A 82 7.27 -22.03 -1.08
C LEU A 82 8.49 -22.82 -0.61
N LEU A 83 9.53 -22.14 -0.14
CA LEU A 83 10.75 -22.76 0.39
C LEU A 83 10.47 -23.61 1.63
N ARG A 84 9.66 -23.09 2.56
CA ARG A 84 9.25 -23.80 3.78
C ARG A 84 8.49 -25.10 3.48
N ARG A 85 7.70 -25.15 2.41
CA ARG A 85 6.95 -26.34 1.99
C ARG A 85 7.81 -27.38 1.25
N THR A 86 9.01 -27.01 0.81
CA THR A 86 9.86 -27.87 -0.04
C THR A 86 10.29 -29.17 0.63
N PRO A 87 10.52 -29.28 1.95
CA PRO A 87 10.82 -30.58 2.56
C PRO A 87 9.66 -31.59 2.48
N ASP A 88 8.42 -31.12 2.59
CA ASP A 88 7.24 -31.97 2.77
C ASP A 88 6.38 -32.11 1.51
N TRP A 89 6.73 -31.40 0.45
CA TRP A 89 5.93 -31.30 -0.77
C TRP A 89 5.65 -32.64 -1.49
N LEU A 90 6.56 -33.61 -1.48
CA LEU A 90 6.34 -34.93 -2.07
C LEU A 90 5.20 -35.63 -1.32
N TRP A 91 5.23 -35.60 0.01
CA TRP A 91 4.18 -36.17 0.85
C TRP A 91 2.83 -35.50 0.65
N MET A 92 2.83 -34.21 0.28
CA MET A 92 1.62 -33.42 0.14
C MET A 92 1.01 -33.45 -1.27
N PHE A 93 1.84 -33.43 -2.32
CA PHE A 93 1.40 -33.14 -3.68
C PHE A 93 1.68 -34.26 -4.69
N SER A 94 2.47 -35.27 -4.33
CA SER A 94 2.78 -36.40 -5.22
C SER A 94 1.83 -37.58 -5.02
N ASP A 95 1.86 -38.53 -5.97
CA ASP A 95 1.11 -39.78 -5.86
C ASP A 95 1.74 -40.79 -4.88
N GLU A 96 3.00 -40.57 -4.48
CA GLU A 96 3.66 -41.31 -3.39
C GLU A 96 3.24 -40.79 -2.00
N GLY A 97 2.57 -39.64 -1.96
CA GLY A 97 2.20 -38.94 -0.75
C GLY A 97 0.91 -39.45 -0.09
N VAL A 98 0.44 -38.66 0.87
CA VAL A 98 -0.74 -38.99 1.71
C VAL A 98 -2.04 -38.98 0.90
N LEU A 99 -2.10 -38.18 -0.17
CA LEU A 99 -3.30 -38.02 -1.00
C LEU A 99 -2.97 -38.10 -2.49
N PRO A 100 -2.91 -39.33 -3.06
CA PRO A 100 -2.69 -39.52 -4.49
C PRO A 100 -3.75 -38.84 -5.34
N SER A 101 -3.34 -38.33 -6.50
CA SER A 101 -4.16 -37.47 -7.37
C SER A 101 -5.38 -38.21 -7.92
N ALA A 102 -5.25 -39.50 -8.25
CA ALA A 102 -6.37 -40.34 -8.66
C ALA A 102 -7.48 -40.43 -7.58
N HIS A 103 -7.10 -40.54 -6.31
CA HIS A 103 -8.06 -40.56 -5.20
C HIS A 103 -8.72 -39.21 -5.00
N ASN A 104 -7.95 -38.12 -5.06
CA ASN A 104 -8.49 -36.77 -4.94
C ASN A 104 -9.45 -36.42 -6.09
N LEU A 105 -9.22 -36.94 -7.30
CA LEU A 105 -10.11 -36.73 -8.44
C LEU A 105 -11.38 -37.58 -8.36
N TRP A 106 -11.28 -38.81 -7.85
CA TRP A 106 -12.44 -39.70 -7.71
C TRP A 106 -13.36 -39.31 -6.55
N ARG A 107 -12.77 -38.91 -5.41
CA ARG A 107 -13.49 -38.39 -4.23
C ARG A 107 -12.87 -37.07 -3.78
N PRO A 108 -13.25 -35.97 -4.43
CA PRO A 108 -12.66 -34.67 -4.13
C PRO A 108 -13.11 -34.18 -2.75
N GLN A 109 -12.17 -33.56 -2.03
CA GLN A 109 -12.41 -33.00 -0.69
C GLN A 109 -13.36 -31.79 -0.74
N SER A 110 -13.43 -31.12 -1.88
CA SER A 110 -14.37 -30.05 -2.19
C SER A 110 -14.63 -30.02 -3.69
N GLY A 111 -15.69 -29.34 -4.16
CA GLY A 111 -15.96 -29.17 -5.59
C GLY A 111 -15.00 -28.22 -6.33
N GLY A 112 -13.90 -27.79 -5.71
CA GLY A 112 -12.97 -26.80 -6.26
C GLY A 112 -11.97 -27.38 -7.28
N TRP A 113 -11.62 -26.58 -8.28
CA TRP A 113 -10.55 -26.89 -9.23
C TRP A 113 -9.16 -26.57 -8.63
N SER A 114 -8.16 -27.41 -8.91
CA SER A 114 -6.76 -27.16 -8.56
C SER A 114 -5.81 -27.59 -9.68
N LEU A 115 -4.91 -26.68 -10.08
CA LEU A 115 -3.80 -26.96 -10.99
C LEU A 115 -2.90 -28.11 -10.51
N PHE A 116 -2.77 -28.29 -9.19
CA PHE A 116 -1.85 -29.26 -8.60
C PHE A 116 -2.34 -30.71 -8.73
N ASN A 117 -3.58 -30.94 -9.17
CA ASN A 117 -4.05 -32.30 -9.51
C ASN A 117 -3.43 -32.85 -10.79
N ALA A 118 -2.84 -31.99 -11.64
CA ALA A 118 -2.26 -32.38 -12.92
C ALA A 118 -0.78 -32.82 -12.83
N PHE A 119 -0.16 -32.68 -11.65
CA PHE A 119 1.25 -32.97 -11.42
C PHE A 119 1.34 -33.97 -10.26
N SER A 120 2.07 -35.06 -10.46
CA SER A 120 2.07 -36.20 -9.53
C SER A 120 3.46 -36.76 -9.25
N THR A 121 4.40 -36.57 -10.18
CA THR A 121 5.77 -37.10 -10.06
C THR A 121 6.73 -36.05 -9.50
N SER A 122 7.86 -36.49 -8.93
CA SER A 122 8.88 -35.58 -8.38
C SER A 122 9.39 -34.55 -9.40
N GLY A 123 9.66 -34.97 -10.65
CA GLY A 123 10.15 -34.06 -11.70
C GLY A 123 9.13 -33.00 -12.11
N GLU A 124 7.86 -33.40 -12.23
CA GLU A 124 6.73 -32.50 -12.48
C GLU A 124 6.55 -31.47 -11.37
N LEU A 125 6.66 -31.90 -10.10
CA LEU A 125 6.58 -31.00 -8.96
C LEU A 125 7.74 -29.99 -8.95
N TRP A 126 8.98 -30.40 -9.26
CA TRP A 126 10.10 -29.45 -9.42
C TRP A 126 9.82 -28.37 -10.47
N ALA A 127 9.24 -28.75 -11.61
CA ALA A 127 8.84 -27.79 -12.64
C ALA A 127 7.76 -26.82 -12.12
N LEU A 128 6.78 -27.33 -11.37
CA LEU A 128 5.73 -26.53 -10.74
C LEU A 128 6.31 -25.58 -9.67
N TRP A 129 7.28 -26.02 -8.87
CA TRP A 129 7.97 -25.18 -7.88
C TRP A 129 8.78 -24.07 -8.54
N LEU A 130 9.51 -24.40 -9.61
CA LEU A 130 10.24 -23.40 -10.38
C LEU A 130 9.30 -22.36 -10.99
N LEU A 131 8.14 -22.78 -11.51
CA LEU A 131 7.10 -21.87 -11.98
C LEU A 131 6.61 -20.95 -10.85
N GLY A 132 6.30 -21.50 -9.68
CA GLY A 132 5.91 -20.73 -8.50
C GLY A 132 6.99 -19.70 -8.11
N LEU A 133 8.25 -20.13 -8.04
CA LEU A 133 9.38 -19.26 -7.72
C LEU A 133 9.52 -18.10 -8.73
N VAL A 134 9.38 -18.37 -10.03
CA VAL A 134 9.42 -17.35 -11.08
C VAL A 134 8.27 -16.35 -10.92
N ILE A 135 7.03 -16.84 -10.72
CA ILE A 135 5.85 -15.99 -10.50
C ILE A 135 6.06 -15.10 -9.27
N PHE A 136 6.46 -15.66 -8.13
CA PHE A 136 6.64 -14.90 -6.90
C PHE A 136 7.83 -13.93 -6.97
N THR A 137 8.90 -14.28 -7.68
CA THR A 137 10.02 -13.37 -7.93
C THR A 137 9.60 -12.22 -8.84
N MET A 138 8.84 -12.49 -9.90
CA MET A 138 8.26 -11.43 -10.73
C MET A 138 7.31 -10.54 -9.94
N LEU A 139 6.54 -11.10 -9.00
CA LEU A 139 5.67 -10.35 -8.10
C LEU A 139 6.49 -9.46 -7.17
N LEU A 140 7.59 -9.99 -6.60
CA LEU A 140 8.53 -9.31 -5.72
C LEU A 140 9.29 -8.17 -6.42
N LEU A 141 9.61 -8.32 -7.70
CA LEU A 141 10.26 -7.28 -8.51
C LEU A 141 9.26 -6.29 -9.14
N GLY A 142 8.02 -6.73 -9.34
CA GLY A 142 6.94 -5.91 -9.87
C GLY A 142 7.08 -5.76 -11.38
N TYR A 143 7.28 -6.89 -12.04
CA TYR A 143 7.37 -7.00 -13.49
C TYR A 143 6.10 -7.66 -14.02
N LYS A 144 5.38 -7.00 -14.93
CA LYS A 144 4.05 -7.40 -15.40
C LYS A 144 3.08 -7.65 -14.23
N THR A 145 3.11 -6.75 -13.24
CA THR A 145 2.52 -6.93 -11.90
C THR A 145 1.06 -7.39 -11.96
N ARG A 146 0.22 -6.80 -12.82
CA ARG A 146 -1.20 -7.16 -12.93
C ARG A 146 -1.45 -8.62 -13.32
N VAL A 147 -0.68 -9.13 -14.27
CA VAL A 147 -0.79 -10.53 -14.70
C VAL A 147 -0.27 -11.44 -13.61
N VAL A 148 0.89 -11.09 -13.04
CA VAL A 148 1.56 -11.91 -12.04
C VAL A 148 0.78 -11.99 -10.72
N GLN A 149 0.04 -10.95 -10.34
CA GLN A 149 -0.88 -11.01 -9.18
C GLN A 149 -1.95 -12.10 -9.35
N VAL A 150 -2.57 -12.16 -10.53
CA VAL A 150 -3.59 -13.17 -10.84
C VAL A 150 -2.96 -14.57 -10.90
N LEU A 151 -1.80 -14.71 -11.53
CA LEU A 151 -1.07 -15.98 -11.57
C LEU A 151 -0.68 -16.46 -10.16
N ALA A 152 -0.20 -15.55 -9.31
CA ALA A 152 0.14 -15.88 -7.93
C ALA A 152 -1.10 -16.31 -7.12
N ALA A 153 -2.24 -15.62 -7.31
CA ALA A 153 -3.50 -15.99 -6.68
C ALA A 153 -3.98 -17.38 -7.12
N ILE A 154 -3.94 -17.68 -8.42
CA ILE A 154 -4.31 -18.99 -8.98
C ILE A 154 -3.36 -20.08 -8.45
N TYR A 155 -2.05 -19.83 -8.45
CA TYR A 155 -1.07 -20.79 -7.97
C TYR A 155 -1.31 -21.15 -6.52
N ILE A 156 -1.46 -20.16 -5.64
CA ILE A 156 -1.64 -20.38 -4.20
C ILE A 156 -3.01 -20.98 -3.91
N ALA A 157 -4.09 -20.49 -4.54
CA ALA A 157 -5.41 -21.09 -4.40
C ALA A 157 -5.43 -22.56 -4.84
N SER A 158 -4.69 -22.90 -5.91
CA SER A 158 -4.55 -24.29 -6.37
C SER A 158 -3.74 -25.13 -5.39
N ALA A 159 -2.60 -24.63 -4.91
CA ALA A 159 -1.74 -25.33 -3.94
C ALA A 159 -2.50 -25.63 -2.65
N ASN A 160 -3.22 -24.64 -2.14
CA ASN A 160 -4.05 -24.73 -0.95
C ASN A 160 -5.23 -25.70 -1.19
N GLY A 161 -5.98 -25.52 -2.27
CA GLY A 161 -7.12 -26.36 -2.63
C GLY A 161 -6.79 -27.83 -2.96
N ARG A 162 -5.52 -28.20 -3.16
CA ARG A 162 -5.11 -29.59 -3.43
C ARG A 162 -5.10 -30.48 -2.18
N VAL A 163 -4.85 -29.90 -1.00
CA VAL A 163 -4.73 -30.64 0.26
C VAL A 163 -5.45 -29.88 1.37
N LEU A 164 -6.78 -29.93 1.37
CA LEU A 164 -7.61 -29.26 2.39
C LEU A 164 -7.45 -29.89 3.79
N LEU A 165 -7.04 -31.16 3.87
CA LEU A 165 -6.85 -31.90 5.14
C LEU A 165 -5.90 -31.23 6.15
N ILE A 166 -4.94 -30.44 5.66
CA ILE A 166 -3.93 -29.76 6.47
C ILE A 166 -4.17 -28.26 6.55
N GLU A 167 -5.23 -27.77 5.91
CA GLU A 167 -5.57 -26.36 5.93
C GLU A 167 -6.09 -25.93 7.31
N ASN A 168 -5.91 -24.65 7.56
CA ASN A 168 -6.36 -23.92 8.73
C ASN A 168 -6.75 -22.50 8.28
N GLY A 169 -7.28 -21.69 9.20
CA GLY A 169 -7.69 -20.31 8.89
C GLY A 169 -6.60 -19.44 8.26
N GLY A 170 -5.32 -19.78 8.46
CA GLY A 170 -4.18 -19.12 7.81
C GLY A 170 -4.20 -19.16 6.30
N TYR A 171 -4.51 -20.32 5.72
CA TYR A 171 -4.51 -20.49 4.26
C TYR A 171 -5.68 -19.72 3.63
N VAL A 172 -6.82 -19.64 4.32
CA VAL A 172 -7.95 -18.78 3.92
C VAL A 172 -7.53 -17.31 3.89
N VAL A 173 -6.87 -16.82 4.94
CA VAL A 173 -6.36 -15.44 5.01
C VAL A 173 -5.33 -15.17 3.91
N GLN A 174 -4.44 -16.13 3.63
CA GLN A 174 -3.48 -16.04 2.53
C GLN A 174 -4.19 -15.93 1.17
N ASN A 175 -5.17 -16.79 0.88
CA ASN A 175 -5.96 -16.75 -0.35
C ASN A 175 -6.68 -15.40 -0.51
N LEU A 176 -7.31 -14.90 0.55
CA LEU A 176 -7.98 -13.59 0.55
C LEU A 176 -6.98 -12.44 0.33
N LEU A 177 -5.79 -12.49 0.91
CA LEU A 177 -4.75 -11.49 0.68
C LEU A 177 -4.39 -11.39 -0.81
N LEU A 178 -4.16 -12.53 -1.46
CA LEU A 178 -3.86 -12.60 -2.89
C LEU A 178 -5.04 -12.15 -3.75
N LEU A 179 -6.25 -12.58 -3.41
CA LEU A 179 -7.47 -12.17 -4.09
C LEU A 179 -7.64 -10.65 -4.07
N TRP A 180 -7.60 -10.04 -2.89
CA TRP A 180 -7.81 -8.60 -2.76
C TRP A 180 -6.68 -7.80 -3.40
N THR A 181 -5.44 -8.22 -3.21
CA THR A 181 -4.30 -7.51 -3.79
C THR A 181 -4.29 -7.57 -5.31
N ALA A 182 -4.89 -8.58 -5.97
CA ALA A 182 -5.02 -8.62 -7.42
C ALA A 182 -5.80 -7.43 -8.00
N PHE A 183 -6.74 -6.86 -7.24
CA PHE A 183 -7.49 -5.67 -7.65
C PHE A 183 -6.72 -4.36 -7.39
N LEU A 184 -5.69 -4.37 -6.53
CA LEU A 184 -4.89 -3.19 -6.19
C LEU A 184 -3.76 -2.93 -7.21
N PRO A 185 -3.45 -1.66 -7.52
CA PRO A 185 -2.35 -1.30 -8.40
C PRO A 185 -0.99 -1.37 -7.68
N LEU A 186 -0.59 -2.58 -7.27
CA LEU A 186 0.68 -2.82 -6.58
C LEU A 186 1.93 -2.46 -7.41
N GLY A 187 1.77 -2.36 -8.73
CA GLY A 187 2.85 -2.07 -9.69
C GLY A 187 3.15 -0.58 -9.89
N ASP A 188 2.45 0.35 -9.24
CA ASP A 188 2.61 1.79 -9.50
C ASP A 188 3.85 2.42 -8.86
N ARG A 189 4.36 1.81 -7.78
CA ARG A 189 5.53 2.30 -7.03
C ARG A 189 6.45 1.13 -6.68
N PHE A 190 7.74 1.45 -6.56
CA PHE A 190 8.81 0.51 -6.18
C PHE A 190 8.90 -0.74 -7.06
N SER A 191 8.49 -0.68 -8.32
CA SER A 191 8.39 -1.83 -9.24
C SER A 191 9.23 -1.60 -10.51
N ILE A 192 9.57 -2.70 -11.19
CA ILE A 192 10.14 -2.63 -12.54
C ILE A 192 9.16 -1.98 -13.52
N ASP A 193 7.86 -2.25 -13.41
CA ASP A 193 6.83 -1.63 -14.26
C ASP A 193 6.84 -0.10 -14.14
N ALA A 194 6.91 0.45 -12.92
CA ALA A 194 6.98 1.89 -12.68
C ALA A 194 8.32 2.48 -13.19
N TRP A 195 9.42 1.74 -13.02
CA TRP A 195 10.71 2.13 -13.56
C TRP A 195 10.70 2.20 -15.08
N GLN A 196 10.15 1.19 -15.77
CA GLN A 196 10.01 1.17 -17.23
C GLN A 196 9.11 2.30 -17.73
N CYS A 197 7.99 2.57 -17.06
CA CYS A 197 7.11 3.69 -17.38
C CYS A 197 7.85 5.03 -17.28
N SER A 198 8.56 5.25 -16.16
CA SER A 198 9.37 6.45 -15.96
C SER A 198 10.51 6.53 -16.99
N TRP A 199 11.17 5.41 -17.32
CA TRP A 199 12.30 5.34 -18.27
C TRP A 199 11.93 5.74 -19.70
N ARG A 200 10.66 5.57 -20.09
CA ARG A 200 10.16 6.02 -21.39
C ARG A 200 10.11 7.55 -21.52
N ARG A 201 10.07 8.29 -20.40
CA ARG A 201 10.15 9.76 -20.39
C ARG A 201 11.55 10.20 -20.80
N ARG A 202 11.65 11.15 -21.71
CA ARG A 202 12.93 11.62 -22.26
C ARG A 202 13.32 12.93 -21.60
N GLU A 203 14.16 12.86 -20.57
CA GLU A 203 14.93 14.02 -20.12
C GLU A 203 15.97 14.37 -21.19
N GLN A 204 16.18 15.65 -21.49
CA GLN A 204 17.09 16.13 -22.54
C GLN A 204 18.24 16.97 -21.99
N ASN A 205 18.02 17.66 -20.88
CA ASN A 205 18.99 18.61 -20.33
C ASN A 205 19.09 18.53 -18.80
N GLU A 206 19.94 19.38 -18.22
CA GLU A 206 20.14 19.48 -16.77
C GLU A 206 18.87 19.91 -16.01
N ALA A 207 18.10 20.84 -16.57
CA ALA A 207 16.86 21.30 -15.94
C ALA A 207 15.85 20.14 -15.84
N ASP A 208 15.72 19.32 -16.89
CA ASP A 208 14.87 18.14 -16.89
C ASP A 208 15.36 17.08 -15.89
N LEU A 209 16.68 16.93 -15.69
CA LEU A 209 17.22 16.01 -14.69
C LEU A 209 16.91 16.45 -13.26
N ASN A 210 16.92 17.76 -13.00
CA ASN A 210 16.63 18.36 -11.70
C ASN A 210 15.13 18.63 -11.46
N ASP A 211 14.26 18.48 -12.46
CA ASP A 211 12.82 18.47 -12.27
C ASP A 211 12.33 17.13 -11.70
N TRP A 212 12.01 17.14 -10.41
CA TRP A 212 11.53 15.97 -9.68
C TRP A 212 10.05 15.67 -9.90
N ASN A 213 9.24 16.68 -10.26
CA ASN A 213 7.80 16.53 -10.42
C ASN A 213 7.48 15.73 -11.69
N SER A 214 8.29 15.89 -12.74
CA SER A 214 8.19 15.08 -13.97
C SER A 214 8.63 13.61 -13.79
N ARG A 215 9.10 13.18 -12.62
CA ARG A 215 9.53 11.78 -12.41
C ARG A 215 8.36 10.80 -12.35
N ILE A 216 7.25 11.22 -11.76
CA ILE A 216 6.09 10.38 -11.46
C ILE A 216 4.88 10.95 -12.23
N PRO A 217 4.01 10.13 -12.85
CA PRO A 217 2.78 10.63 -13.44
C PRO A 217 1.86 11.27 -12.40
N ALA A 218 1.13 12.32 -12.78
CA ALA A 218 0.24 13.05 -11.87
C ALA A 218 -0.80 12.11 -11.22
N ARG A 219 -1.34 11.15 -11.98
CA ARG A 219 -2.24 10.10 -11.47
C ARG A 219 -1.62 9.27 -10.35
N VAL A 220 -0.34 8.94 -10.48
CA VAL A 220 0.40 8.08 -9.52
C VAL A 220 0.87 8.87 -8.31
N ALA A 221 0.96 10.20 -8.41
CA ALA A 221 1.23 11.07 -7.28
C ALA A 221 0.03 11.15 -6.32
N GLN A 222 -1.18 10.92 -6.81
CA GLN A 222 -2.40 10.90 -6.01
C GLN A 222 -2.68 9.53 -5.37
N PRO A 223 -3.36 9.48 -4.21
CA PRO A 223 -3.82 8.24 -3.60
C PRO A 223 -4.66 7.40 -4.56
N HIS A 224 -4.64 6.08 -4.38
CA HIS A 224 -5.56 5.19 -5.07
C HIS A 224 -6.85 5.06 -4.25
N VAL A 225 -7.99 5.40 -4.85
CA VAL A 225 -9.31 5.30 -4.21
C VAL A 225 -10.02 4.05 -4.72
N SER A 226 -10.51 3.20 -3.81
CA SER A 226 -11.23 1.97 -4.14
C SER A 226 -12.15 1.53 -3.01
N LEU A 227 -13.30 0.94 -3.37
CA LEU A 227 -14.22 0.27 -2.43
C LEU A 227 -13.53 -0.87 -1.64
N LEU A 228 -12.44 -1.40 -2.18
CA LEU A 228 -11.65 -2.42 -1.51
C LEU A 228 -11.09 -1.95 -0.16
N GLY A 229 -10.92 -0.64 0.04
CA GLY A 229 -10.61 -0.07 1.35
C GLY A 229 -11.61 -0.48 2.43
N ALA A 230 -12.90 -0.27 2.15
CA ALA A 230 -13.97 -0.67 3.07
C ALA A 230 -14.02 -2.19 3.26
N VAL A 231 -13.86 -2.97 2.18
CA VAL A 231 -13.86 -4.45 2.25
C VAL A 231 -12.74 -4.97 3.14
N LEU A 232 -11.51 -4.46 2.98
CA LEU A 232 -10.37 -4.88 3.78
C LEU A 232 -10.52 -4.48 5.26
N LEU A 233 -11.07 -3.29 5.52
CA LEU A 233 -11.38 -2.84 6.87
C LEU A 233 -12.44 -3.74 7.52
N LEU A 234 -13.52 -4.04 6.81
CA LEU A 234 -14.58 -4.91 7.31
C LEU A 234 -14.07 -6.32 7.55
N GLN A 235 -13.31 -6.89 6.61
CA GLN A 235 -12.74 -8.23 6.74
C GLN A 235 -11.83 -8.34 7.95
N LEU A 236 -10.86 -7.42 8.11
CA LEU A 236 -9.93 -7.48 9.23
C LEU A 236 -10.62 -7.15 10.54
N GLY A 237 -11.55 -6.18 10.53
CA GLY A 237 -12.39 -5.89 11.68
C GLY A 237 -13.17 -7.11 12.15
N ALA A 238 -13.83 -7.81 11.23
CA ALA A 238 -14.58 -9.04 11.51
C ALA A 238 -13.65 -10.17 12.00
N LEU A 239 -12.50 -10.37 11.35
CA LEU A 239 -11.52 -11.39 11.73
C LEU A 239 -11.10 -11.22 13.19
N TYR A 240 -10.69 -10.02 13.60
CA TYR A 240 -10.25 -9.77 14.97
C TYR A 240 -11.41 -9.77 15.97
N PHE A 241 -12.55 -9.18 15.61
CA PHE A 241 -13.72 -9.16 16.48
C PHE A 241 -14.21 -10.57 16.80
N PHE A 242 -14.44 -11.39 15.77
CA PHE A 242 -14.92 -12.75 15.99
C PHE A 242 -13.86 -13.62 16.69
N ASN A 243 -12.56 -13.37 16.46
CA ASN A 243 -11.51 -14.05 17.21
C ASN A 243 -11.63 -13.79 18.71
N VAL A 244 -11.84 -12.54 19.12
CA VAL A 244 -12.02 -12.16 20.54
C VAL A 244 -13.33 -12.73 21.10
N VAL A 245 -14.43 -12.62 20.35
CA VAL A 245 -15.74 -13.12 20.81
C VAL A 245 -15.71 -14.63 21.06
N HIS A 246 -14.95 -15.40 20.29
CA HIS A 246 -14.83 -16.85 20.47
C HIS A 246 -13.88 -17.27 21.61
N LYS A 247 -13.13 -16.35 22.22
CA LYS A 247 -12.21 -16.67 23.34
C LYS A 247 -12.93 -16.68 24.69
N THR A 248 -13.84 -17.64 24.89
CA THR A 248 -14.64 -17.78 26.13
C THR A 248 -14.21 -18.92 27.05
N GLY A 249 -13.25 -19.74 26.64
CA GLY A 249 -12.84 -20.93 27.40
C GLY A 249 -12.15 -20.60 28.73
N PRO A 250 -12.10 -21.55 29.70
CA PRO A 250 -11.47 -21.35 31.01
C PRO A 250 -10.02 -20.88 30.95
N ALA A 251 -9.27 -21.29 29.91
CA ALA A 251 -7.90 -20.85 29.71
C ALA A 251 -7.79 -19.33 29.51
N TRP A 252 -8.77 -18.70 28.87
CA TRP A 252 -8.80 -17.25 28.67
C TRP A 252 -9.30 -16.52 29.92
N SER A 253 -10.30 -17.04 30.62
CA SER A 253 -10.79 -16.42 31.87
C SER A 253 -9.75 -16.46 32.98
N ASN A 254 -8.92 -17.50 33.01
CA ASN A 254 -7.90 -17.71 34.04
C ASN A 254 -6.51 -17.22 33.60
N ASP A 255 -6.42 -16.48 32.48
CA ASP A 255 -5.17 -15.94 31.93
C ASP A 255 -4.07 -16.99 31.62
N THR A 256 -4.44 -18.25 31.47
CA THR A 256 -3.54 -19.39 31.22
C THR A 256 -3.45 -19.78 29.75
N ALA A 257 -4.16 -19.09 28.84
CA ALA A 257 -4.21 -19.43 27.42
C ALA A 257 -2.83 -19.54 26.77
N VAL A 258 -1.92 -18.59 27.04
CA VAL A 258 -0.55 -18.65 26.50
C VAL A 258 0.23 -19.85 27.03
N HIS A 259 0.01 -20.27 28.29
CA HIS A 259 0.64 -21.49 28.83
C HIS A 259 0.30 -22.70 27.94
N TYR A 260 -0.98 -22.94 27.69
CA TYR A 260 -1.41 -24.10 26.90
C TYR A 260 -0.88 -24.09 25.47
N VAL A 261 -0.72 -22.91 24.87
CA VAL A 261 -0.13 -22.79 23.53
C VAL A 261 1.36 -23.15 23.55
N LEU A 262 2.11 -22.71 24.55
CA LEU A 262 3.56 -22.99 24.66
C LEU A 262 3.86 -24.47 24.94
N TYR A 263 2.92 -25.18 25.57
CA TYR A 263 3.04 -26.61 25.90
C TYR A 263 2.31 -27.52 24.89
N ASN A 264 1.82 -26.99 23.78
CA ASN A 264 1.30 -27.80 22.69
C ASN A 264 2.44 -28.22 21.75
N ASP A 265 3.03 -29.39 22.00
CA ASP A 265 4.20 -29.90 21.25
C ASP A 265 3.96 -30.03 19.74
N ARG A 266 2.70 -30.20 19.30
CA ARG A 266 2.38 -30.24 17.87
C ARG A 266 2.53 -28.88 17.18
N MET A 267 2.43 -27.79 17.94
CA MET A 267 2.45 -26.44 17.39
C MET A 267 3.66 -25.63 17.84
N ALA A 268 4.29 -25.93 18.97
CA ALA A 268 5.41 -25.16 19.50
C ALA A 268 6.60 -25.12 18.51
N THR A 269 7.22 -23.96 18.35
CA THR A 269 8.44 -23.82 17.55
C THR A 269 9.66 -24.32 18.34
N PRO A 270 10.79 -24.61 17.67
CA PRO A 270 12.04 -24.93 18.36
C PRO A 270 12.50 -23.84 19.35
N LEU A 271 12.16 -22.57 19.05
CA LEU A 271 12.40 -21.45 19.95
C LEU A 271 11.65 -21.65 21.28
N VAL A 272 10.35 -21.97 21.22
CA VAL A 272 9.54 -22.21 22.43
C VAL A 272 9.99 -23.44 23.18
N ALA A 273 10.33 -24.53 22.47
CA ALA A 273 10.87 -25.72 23.10
C ALA A 273 12.14 -25.42 23.94
N ALA A 274 12.97 -24.47 23.51
CA ALA A 274 14.18 -24.09 24.24
C ALA A 274 13.96 -23.17 25.44
N VAL A 275 12.83 -22.44 25.52
CA VAL A 275 12.64 -21.38 26.53
C VAL A 275 11.44 -21.59 27.45
N ARG A 276 10.47 -22.44 27.10
CA ARG A 276 9.17 -22.54 27.81
C ARG A 276 9.26 -22.90 29.28
N ASP A 277 10.29 -23.67 29.67
CA ASP A 277 10.52 -24.10 31.06
C ASP A 277 11.16 -22.99 31.92
N HIS A 278 11.67 -21.93 31.28
CA HIS A 278 12.31 -20.80 31.94
C HIS A 278 11.42 -19.55 32.01
N LEU A 279 10.21 -19.60 31.44
CA LEU A 279 9.31 -18.46 31.43
C LEU A 279 8.61 -18.31 32.78
N PRO A 280 8.70 -17.14 33.44
CA PRO A 280 7.99 -16.91 34.69
C PRO A 280 6.48 -16.84 34.46
N ASN A 281 5.69 -17.43 35.36
CA ASN A 281 4.23 -17.45 35.27
C ASN A 281 3.61 -16.06 35.12
N ALA A 282 4.19 -15.05 35.79
CA ALA A 282 3.75 -13.66 35.68
C ALA A 282 3.80 -13.14 34.22
N LEU A 283 4.84 -13.51 33.47
CA LEU A 283 4.97 -13.15 32.07
C LEU A 283 3.91 -13.87 31.22
N ILE A 284 3.64 -15.15 31.49
CA ILE A 284 2.60 -15.92 30.78
C ILE A 284 1.23 -15.27 30.97
N PHE A 285 0.86 -14.94 32.22
CA PHE A 285 -0.42 -14.29 32.52
C PHE A 285 -0.52 -12.92 31.85
N PHE A 286 0.57 -12.14 31.89
CA PHE A 286 0.65 -10.86 31.21
C PHE A 286 0.45 -11.00 29.69
N LEU A 287 1.12 -11.97 29.05
CA LEU A 287 1.00 -12.20 27.61
C LEU A 287 -0.41 -12.67 27.21
N SER A 288 -1.06 -13.50 28.03
CA SER A 288 -2.47 -13.89 27.81
C SER A 288 -3.38 -12.67 27.77
N LYS A 289 -3.29 -11.79 28.77
CA LYS A 289 -4.07 -10.54 28.81
C LYS A 289 -3.73 -9.61 27.66
N LEU A 290 -2.43 -9.42 27.41
CA LEU A 290 -1.95 -8.53 26.36
C LEU A 290 -2.47 -8.97 24.99
N SER A 291 -2.45 -10.27 24.69
CA SER A 291 -2.99 -10.79 23.42
C SER A 291 -4.48 -10.46 23.27
N MET A 292 -5.28 -10.62 24.32
CA MET A 292 -6.71 -10.28 24.30
C MET A 292 -6.94 -8.79 24.08
N VAL A 293 -6.22 -7.93 24.82
CA VAL A 293 -6.34 -6.48 24.73
C VAL A 293 -5.93 -5.97 23.34
N LEU A 294 -4.82 -6.48 22.80
CA LEU A 294 -4.36 -6.10 21.45
C LEU A 294 -5.36 -6.54 20.39
N GLU A 295 -5.88 -7.77 20.46
CA GLU A 295 -6.87 -8.23 19.47
C GLU A 295 -8.19 -7.46 19.55
N ALA A 296 -8.67 -7.14 20.76
CA ALA A 296 -9.91 -6.39 20.96
C ALA A 296 -9.78 -4.92 20.53
N SER A 297 -8.59 -4.33 20.69
CA SER A 297 -8.33 -2.94 20.29
C SER A 297 -8.15 -2.76 18.79
N VAL A 298 -7.69 -3.78 18.05
CA VAL A 298 -7.54 -3.70 16.58
C VAL A 298 -8.82 -3.24 15.88
N PRO A 299 -10.00 -3.89 16.00
CA PRO A 299 -11.20 -3.44 15.29
C PRO A 299 -11.63 -2.03 15.72
N LEU A 300 -11.55 -1.68 17.02
CA LEU A 300 -11.88 -0.34 17.52
C LEU A 300 -11.00 0.73 16.87
N CYS A 301 -9.69 0.53 16.85
CA CYS A 301 -8.75 1.45 16.22
C CYS A 301 -8.86 1.43 14.68
N LEU A 302 -9.25 0.31 14.10
CA LEU A 302 -9.42 0.16 12.65
C LEU A 302 -10.63 0.94 12.13
N PHE A 303 -11.71 1.06 12.91
CA PHE A 303 -12.89 1.85 12.53
C PHE A 303 -12.92 3.26 13.11
N SER A 304 -12.00 3.60 14.02
CA SER A 304 -11.96 4.92 14.64
C SER A 304 -11.68 6.03 13.60
N PRO A 305 -12.56 7.05 13.49
CA PRO A 305 -12.26 8.27 12.73
C PRO A 305 -11.34 9.23 13.52
N LEU A 306 -11.23 9.04 14.85
CA LEU A 306 -10.46 9.90 15.74
C LEU A 306 -8.98 9.57 15.68
N ALA A 307 -8.13 10.61 15.67
CA ALA A 307 -6.68 10.49 15.62
C ALA A 307 -6.19 9.47 14.58
N ARG A 308 -6.83 9.45 13.40
CA ARG A 308 -6.71 8.41 12.36
C ARG A 308 -5.28 7.90 12.17
N VAL A 309 -4.31 8.79 11.98
CA VAL A 309 -2.90 8.41 11.74
C VAL A 309 -2.35 7.58 12.90
N TRP A 310 -2.59 8.00 14.15
CA TRP A 310 -2.16 7.29 15.35
C TRP A 310 -2.94 5.99 15.54
N SER A 311 -4.24 6.00 15.26
CA SER A 311 -5.08 4.80 15.30
C SER A 311 -4.59 3.74 14.32
N ARG A 312 -4.26 4.13 13.08
CA ARG A 312 -3.68 3.25 12.05
C ARG A 312 -2.30 2.75 12.43
N ARG A 313 -1.42 3.62 12.95
CA ARG A 313 -0.10 3.22 13.47
C ARG A 313 -0.21 2.19 14.58
N PHE A 314 -1.13 2.41 15.53
CA PHE A 314 -1.40 1.46 16.60
C PHE A 314 -1.84 0.12 16.02
N VAL A 315 -2.79 0.09 15.07
CA VAL A 315 -3.19 -1.15 14.39
C VAL A 315 -2.00 -1.85 13.76
N VAL A 316 -1.16 -1.14 13.00
CA VAL A 316 0.04 -1.72 12.37
C VAL A 316 0.94 -2.35 13.44
N VAL A 317 1.30 -1.60 14.48
CA VAL A 317 2.18 -2.06 15.55
C VAL A 317 1.58 -3.24 16.32
N ALA A 318 0.30 -3.16 16.70
CA ALA A 318 -0.40 -4.21 17.42
C ALA A 318 -0.47 -5.51 16.60
N MET A 319 -0.84 -5.42 15.32
CA MET A 319 -0.85 -6.57 14.42
C MET A 319 0.54 -7.18 14.25
N PHE A 320 1.57 -6.36 14.03
CA PHE A 320 2.94 -6.86 13.90
C PHE A 320 3.44 -7.51 15.19
N LEU A 321 3.27 -6.86 16.35
CA LEU A 321 3.70 -7.39 17.63
C LEU A 321 3.05 -8.74 17.92
N LEU A 322 1.73 -8.83 17.73
CA LEU A 322 0.95 -10.02 17.97
C LEU A 322 1.34 -11.16 17.03
N HIS A 323 1.45 -10.90 15.72
CA HIS A 323 1.73 -11.96 14.75
C HIS A 323 3.19 -12.36 14.66
N VAL A 324 4.13 -11.45 14.89
CA VAL A 324 5.53 -11.85 15.08
C VAL A 324 5.65 -12.69 16.34
N GLY A 325 4.96 -12.33 17.43
CA GLY A 325 4.87 -13.15 18.64
C GLY A 325 4.31 -14.55 18.36
N PHE A 326 3.16 -14.64 17.66
CA PHE A 326 2.54 -15.92 17.32
C PHE A 326 3.40 -16.76 16.37
N GLY A 327 3.85 -16.18 15.25
CA GLY A 327 4.63 -16.89 14.23
C GLY A 327 6.00 -17.34 14.71
N SER A 328 6.58 -16.67 15.71
CA SER A 328 7.82 -17.12 16.37
C SER A 328 7.59 -18.15 17.46
N SER A 329 6.39 -18.19 18.07
CA SER A 329 6.10 -19.07 19.20
C SER A 329 5.47 -20.40 18.78
N PHE A 330 4.60 -20.40 17.77
CA PHE A 330 3.90 -21.61 17.33
C PHE A 330 3.54 -21.60 15.85
N VAL A 331 3.49 -22.80 15.26
CA VAL A 331 3.30 -23.06 13.84
C VAL A 331 1.80 -23.01 13.50
N LEU A 332 1.36 -21.86 12.99
CA LEU A 332 0.00 -21.63 12.47
C LEU A 332 -0.06 -21.62 10.92
N GLY A 333 0.95 -22.20 10.26
CA GLY A 333 1.08 -22.09 8.81
C GLY A 333 1.25 -20.62 8.37
N PRO A 334 0.57 -20.16 7.31
CA PRO A 334 0.77 -18.81 6.75
C PRO A 334 0.05 -17.68 7.51
N PHE A 335 -0.73 -17.99 8.55
CA PHE A 335 -1.64 -17.02 9.20
C PHE A 335 -0.94 -15.75 9.69
N ALA A 336 0.04 -15.90 10.60
CA ALA A 336 0.75 -14.79 11.23
C ALA A 336 1.40 -13.88 10.19
N TRP A 337 2.14 -14.48 9.25
CA TRP A 337 2.87 -13.75 8.22
C TRP A 337 1.93 -13.05 7.22
N SER A 338 0.81 -13.68 6.87
CA SER A 338 -0.22 -13.05 6.01
C SER A 338 -0.81 -11.81 6.68
N LEU A 339 -1.03 -11.83 8.00
CA LEU A 339 -1.54 -10.69 8.74
C LEU A 339 -0.49 -9.58 8.92
N CYS A 340 0.80 -9.90 8.99
CA CYS A 340 1.87 -8.89 8.87
C CYS A 340 1.84 -8.19 7.50
N VAL A 341 1.60 -8.91 6.41
CA VAL A 341 1.47 -8.32 5.07
C VAL A 341 0.18 -7.49 4.96
N PHE A 342 -0.95 -7.94 5.52
CA PHE A 342 -2.16 -7.12 5.60
C PHE A 342 -1.94 -5.83 6.39
N ALA A 343 -1.23 -5.91 7.53
CA ALA A 343 -0.94 -4.75 8.36
C ALA A 343 -0.20 -3.67 7.58
N SER A 344 0.70 -4.03 6.65
CA SER A 344 1.42 -3.03 5.86
C SER A 344 0.51 -2.16 5.00
N LEU A 345 -0.69 -2.61 4.62
CA LEU A 345 -1.66 -1.79 3.85
C LEU A 345 -2.15 -0.56 4.61
N PHE A 346 -2.03 -0.53 5.94
CA PHE A 346 -2.44 0.59 6.79
C PHE A 346 -1.35 1.62 7.05
N VAL A 347 -0.15 1.44 6.50
CA VAL A 347 0.90 2.47 6.52
C VAL A 347 0.41 3.69 5.72
N SER A 348 0.37 4.84 6.37
CA SER A 348 -0.25 6.05 5.87
C SER A 348 0.71 6.93 5.05
N ARG A 349 0.17 7.94 4.37
CA ARG A 349 0.96 8.93 3.63
C ARG A 349 1.91 9.69 4.56
N GLU A 350 1.44 9.98 5.76
CA GLU A 350 2.14 10.72 6.82
C GLU A 350 3.35 9.92 7.33
N ASP A 351 3.23 8.58 7.36
CA ASP A 351 4.35 7.69 7.73
C ASP A 351 5.46 7.74 6.69
N TRP A 352 5.11 7.72 5.41
CA TRP A 352 6.10 7.88 4.34
C TRP A 352 6.74 9.28 4.36
N GLN A 353 5.99 10.32 4.68
CA GLN A 353 6.54 11.68 4.82
C GLN A 353 7.46 11.79 6.04
N LEU A 354 7.11 11.17 7.17
CA LEU A 354 7.97 11.09 8.34
C LEU A 354 9.26 10.34 8.00
N LEU A 355 9.16 9.18 7.36
CA LEU A 355 10.30 8.41 6.91
C LEU A 355 11.20 9.22 5.97
N GLN A 356 10.62 9.89 4.97
CA GLN A 356 11.35 10.77 4.07
C GLN A 356 12.06 11.90 4.82
N ARG A 357 11.41 12.56 5.79
CA ARG A 357 12.03 13.61 6.61
C ARG A 357 13.19 13.08 7.45
N VAL A 358 13.02 11.93 8.10
CA VAL A 358 14.07 11.29 8.92
C VAL A 358 15.25 10.87 8.04
N MET A 359 14.99 10.36 6.84
CA MET A 359 16.03 9.91 5.90
C MET A 359 16.73 11.07 5.18
N ARG A 360 16.04 12.21 4.98
CA ARG A 360 16.60 13.47 4.44
C ARG A 360 17.40 14.20 5.53
N ARG A 361 18.53 13.63 5.93
CA ARG A 361 19.56 14.37 6.68
C ARG A 361 20.51 15.03 5.68
N ASN A 362 20.61 16.36 5.70
CA ASN A 362 21.35 17.19 4.72
C ASN A 362 22.81 16.79 4.50
N LYS A 363 23.46 16.12 5.46
CA LYS A 363 24.84 15.61 5.34
C LYS A 363 25.04 14.58 4.20
N ARG A 364 23.96 14.09 3.60
CA ARG A 364 23.97 13.08 2.52
C ARG A 364 23.72 13.65 1.13
N ALA A 365 23.44 14.95 1.01
CA ALA A 365 23.21 15.57 -0.28
C ALA A 365 24.51 15.62 -1.09
N VAL A 366 24.42 15.27 -2.38
CA VAL A 366 25.56 15.22 -3.29
C VAL A 366 25.22 15.88 -4.61
N THR A 367 26.20 16.54 -5.23
CA THR A 367 26.07 17.05 -6.60
C THR A 367 26.80 16.12 -7.56
N LEU A 368 26.05 15.41 -8.40
CA LEU A 368 26.58 14.55 -9.45
C LEU A 368 26.86 15.38 -10.71
N ARG A 369 28.15 15.64 -10.94
CA ARG A 369 28.65 16.27 -12.15
C ARG A 369 28.84 15.24 -13.25
N TYR A 370 28.26 15.49 -14.42
CA TYR A 370 28.33 14.58 -15.56
C TYR A 370 28.81 15.30 -16.82
N ASN A 371 29.47 14.55 -17.71
CA ASN A 371 29.85 15.10 -19.01
C ASN A 371 28.62 15.13 -19.94
N PRO A 372 28.13 16.31 -20.36
CA PRO A 372 26.94 16.40 -21.22
C PRO A 372 27.16 15.80 -22.62
N ARG A 373 28.41 15.66 -23.06
CA ARG A 373 28.75 15.00 -24.35
C ARG A 373 28.68 13.47 -24.27
N SER A 374 28.56 12.89 -23.07
CA SER A 374 28.51 11.43 -22.87
C SER A 374 27.10 10.94 -22.60
N ARG A 375 26.54 10.16 -23.54
CA ARG A 375 25.21 9.53 -23.38
C ARG A 375 25.16 8.53 -22.24
N ALA A 376 26.27 7.84 -22.02
CA ALA A 376 26.43 6.93 -20.88
C ALA A 376 26.33 7.67 -19.55
N ALA A 377 27.03 8.79 -19.41
CA ALA A 377 26.96 9.61 -18.20
C ALA A 377 25.53 10.11 -17.97
N PHE A 378 24.88 10.58 -19.04
CA PHE A 378 23.48 11.02 -18.97
C PHE A 378 22.51 9.88 -18.63
N ALA A 379 22.70 8.67 -19.18
CA ALA A 379 21.89 7.49 -18.85
C ALA A 379 22.06 7.07 -17.38
N ILE A 380 23.27 7.17 -16.84
CA ILE A 380 23.53 6.95 -15.41
C ILE A 380 22.80 8.01 -14.57
N CYS A 381 22.87 9.29 -14.94
CA CYS A 381 22.09 10.35 -14.25
C CYS A 381 20.59 10.06 -14.27
N ARG A 382 20.03 9.62 -15.40
CA ARG A 382 18.63 9.21 -15.53
C ARG A 382 18.28 8.02 -14.63
N ALA A 383 19.17 7.04 -14.50
CA ALA A 383 18.99 5.92 -13.57
C ALA A 383 19.02 6.40 -12.12
N VAL A 384 20.01 7.23 -11.75
CA VAL A 384 20.14 7.80 -10.41
C VAL A 384 18.92 8.65 -10.04
N LYS A 385 18.40 9.50 -10.94
CA LYS A 385 17.16 10.27 -10.72
C LYS A 385 15.97 9.38 -10.32
N ARG A 386 15.87 8.18 -10.91
CA ARG A 386 14.79 7.22 -10.65
C ARG A 386 14.98 6.46 -9.34
N LEU A 387 16.23 6.21 -8.94
CA LEU A 387 16.57 5.60 -7.66
C LEU A 387 16.50 6.60 -6.49
N ASP A 388 16.75 7.89 -6.75
CA ASP A 388 16.74 8.93 -5.73
C ASP A 388 15.31 9.30 -5.32
N GLY A 389 14.75 8.51 -4.40
CA GLY A 389 13.47 8.78 -3.77
C GLY A 389 13.48 9.89 -2.72
N LEU A 390 14.66 10.40 -2.33
CA LEU A 390 14.84 11.40 -1.28
C LEU A 390 15.21 12.79 -1.82
N GLN A 391 15.47 12.91 -3.12
CA GLN A 391 15.88 14.15 -3.79
C GLN A 391 17.14 14.72 -3.13
N LEU A 392 18.15 13.86 -2.93
CA LEU A 392 19.45 14.21 -2.33
C LEU A 392 20.55 14.34 -3.38
N VAL A 393 20.32 13.92 -4.63
CA VAL A 393 21.28 14.02 -5.73
C VAL A 393 20.90 15.17 -6.66
N ARG A 394 21.72 16.22 -6.70
CA ARG A 394 21.61 17.31 -7.69
C ARG A 394 22.45 16.98 -8.91
N PHE A 395 21.97 17.26 -10.11
CA PHE A 395 22.73 17.04 -11.35
C PHE A 395 23.30 18.36 -11.88
N GLU A 396 24.57 18.36 -12.31
CA GLU A 396 25.25 19.53 -12.87
C GLU A 396 26.04 19.12 -14.11
N ALA A 397 25.85 19.80 -15.24
CA ALA A 397 26.60 19.55 -16.46
C ALA A 397 28.01 20.16 -16.34
N SER A 398 29.04 19.32 -16.49
CA SER A 398 30.44 19.75 -16.42
C SER A 398 31.24 19.13 -17.57
N PRO A 399 31.56 19.90 -18.63
CA PRO A 399 32.35 19.42 -19.78
C PRO A 399 33.74 18.90 -19.41
N GLU A 400 34.31 19.43 -18.32
CA GLU A 400 35.64 19.10 -17.79
C GLU A 400 35.69 17.73 -17.09
N THR A 401 34.53 17.11 -16.84
CA THR A 401 34.48 15.82 -16.16
C THR A 401 34.65 14.68 -17.18
N PRO A 402 35.52 13.68 -16.95
CA PRO A 402 35.77 12.62 -17.93
C PRO A 402 34.56 11.70 -18.17
N LEU A 403 33.79 11.39 -17.12
CA LEU A 403 32.50 10.68 -17.24
C LEU A 403 31.53 11.15 -16.16
N LEU A 404 31.88 10.95 -14.89
CA LEU A 404 31.13 11.37 -13.71
C LEU A 404 32.10 11.84 -12.62
N SER A 405 31.71 12.83 -11.84
CA SER A 405 32.36 13.20 -10.59
C SER A 405 31.32 13.65 -9.58
N VAL A 406 31.60 13.51 -8.30
CA VAL A 406 30.67 13.89 -7.23
C VAL A 406 31.30 14.99 -6.41
N VAL A 407 30.53 16.02 -6.11
CA VAL A 407 30.89 17.04 -5.13
C VAL A 407 30.10 16.77 -3.86
N GLN A 408 30.83 16.51 -2.77
CA GLN A 408 30.28 16.28 -1.44
C GLN A 408 31.07 17.12 -0.44
N HIS A 409 30.39 17.95 0.38
CA HIS A 409 31.04 18.87 1.33
C HIS A 409 32.15 19.75 0.71
N ASN A 410 31.90 20.31 -0.48
CA ASN A 410 32.89 21.08 -1.26
C ASN A 410 34.16 20.31 -1.69
N GLN A 411 34.23 19.01 -1.48
CA GLN A 411 35.31 18.17 -1.98
C GLN A 411 34.86 17.40 -3.22
N ARG A 412 35.71 17.40 -4.25
CA ARG A 412 35.50 16.62 -5.46
C ARG A 412 36.03 15.21 -5.24
N VAL A 413 35.16 14.23 -5.41
CA VAL A 413 35.51 12.81 -5.35
C VAL A 413 35.16 12.14 -6.69
N THR A 414 36.01 11.23 -7.13
CA THR A 414 35.97 10.61 -8.47
C THR A 414 35.95 9.09 -8.40
N ALA A 415 35.62 8.44 -9.52
CA ALA A 415 35.65 6.99 -9.70
C ALA A 415 34.85 6.20 -8.64
N GLY A 416 35.42 5.16 -8.01
CA GLY A 416 34.73 4.28 -7.08
C GLY A 416 34.17 4.98 -5.85
N ALA A 417 34.91 5.97 -5.33
CA ALA A 417 34.44 6.78 -4.21
C ALA A 417 33.25 7.69 -4.60
N ALA A 418 33.15 8.11 -5.86
CA ALA A 418 31.97 8.82 -6.37
C ALA A 418 30.74 7.90 -6.45
N VAL A 419 30.92 6.64 -6.84
CA VAL A 419 29.85 5.64 -6.83
C VAL A 419 29.36 5.38 -5.41
N ALA A 420 30.28 5.21 -4.45
CA ALA A 420 29.94 5.06 -3.04
C ALA A 420 29.15 6.28 -2.51
N ALA A 421 29.57 7.50 -2.85
CA ALA A 421 28.89 8.73 -2.45
C ALA A 421 27.46 8.80 -3.01
N VAL A 422 27.25 8.50 -4.30
CA VAL A 422 25.91 8.46 -4.89
C VAL A 422 25.04 7.38 -4.23
N VAL A 423 25.56 6.16 -4.06
CA VAL A 423 24.79 5.09 -3.41
C VAL A 423 24.46 5.46 -1.98
N SER A 424 25.38 6.09 -1.25
CA SER A 424 25.16 6.56 0.11
C SER A 424 24.08 7.63 0.22
N ALA A 425 23.76 8.35 -0.87
CA ALA A 425 22.68 9.34 -0.93
C ALA A 425 21.31 8.70 -1.22
N LEU A 426 21.25 7.49 -1.79
CA LEU A 426 20.00 6.80 -2.15
C LEU A 426 19.21 6.29 -0.92
N PRO A 427 17.92 5.94 -1.07
CA PRO A 427 17.16 5.21 -0.05
C PRO A 427 17.88 3.90 0.33
N LEU A 428 18.01 3.59 1.64
CA LEU A 428 18.84 2.49 2.19
C LEU A 428 20.35 2.58 1.90
N GLY A 429 20.78 3.67 1.26
CA GLY A 429 22.14 3.96 0.86
C GLY A 429 23.23 3.91 1.93
N PRO A 430 23.02 4.27 3.22
CA PRO A 430 24.13 4.30 4.18
C PRO A 430 24.72 2.91 4.44
N LEU A 431 23.89 1.85 4.44
CA LEU A 431 24.37 0.48 4.65
C LEU A 431 25.15 -0.01 3.43
N LEU A 432 24.61 0.20 2.23
CA LEU A 432 25.26 -0.22 0.98
C LEU A 432 26.47 0.64 0.63
N GLY A 433 26.44 1.92 1.00
CA GLY A 433 27.52 2.89 0.78
C GLY A 433 28.76 2.55 1.59
N VAL A 434 28.61 2.00 2.81
CA VAL A 434 29.74 1.49 3.60
C VAL A 434 30.39 0.29 2.90
N VAL A 435 29.59 -0.65 2.40
CA VAL A 435 30.11 -1.84 1.69
C VAL A 435 30.80 -1.43 0.38
N ILE A 436 30.18 -0.55 -0.41
CA ILE A 436 30.74 -0.09 -1.70
C ILE A 436 31.93 0.85 -1.49
N GLY A 437 31.96 1.60 -0.39
CA GLY A 437 33.06 2.46 0.01
C GLY A 437 34.25 1.71 0.61
N ALA A 438 34.15 0.39 0.82
CA ALA A 438 35.26 -0.41 1.31
C ALA A 438 36.42 -0.41 0.28
N PRO A 439 37.69 -0.38 0.72
CA PRO A 439 38.85 -0.32 -0.16
C PRO A 439 38.86 -1.31 -1.35
N PRO A 440 38.50 -2.60 -1.18
CA PRO A 440 38.48 -3.54 -2.31
C PRO A 440 37.41 -3.19 -3.36
N MET A 441 36.26 -2.68 -2.93
CA MET A 441 35.18 -2.28 -3.83
C MET A 441 35.52 -1.00 -4.59
N VAL A 442 36.08 -0.01 -3.90
CA VAL A 442 36.55 1.23 -4.54
C VAL A 442 37.61 0.92 -5.59
N TRP A 443 38.60 0.10 -5.26
CA TRP A 443 39.62 -0.35 -6.22
C TRP A 443 39.00 -1.06 -7.44
N LEU A 444 38.01 -1.94 -7.22
CA LEU A 444 37.32 -2.63 -8.30
C LEU A 444 36.61 -1.65 -9.25
N PHE A 445 35.91 -0.65 -8.70
CA PHE A 445 35.27 0.39 -9.49
C PHE A 445 36.29 1.27 -10.21
N ASP A 446 37.39 1.63 -9.56
CA ASP A 446 38.49 2.40 -10.16
C ASP A 446 39.13 1.64 -11.33
N ALA A 447 39.31 0.33 -11.20
CA ALA A 447 39.83 -0.54 -12.26
C ALA A 447 38.83 -0.77 -13.42
N ALA A 448 37.52 -0.71 -13.13
CA ALA A 448 36.46 -0.89 -14.13
C ALA A 448 36.15 0.40 -14.90
N THR A 449 36.22 1.56 -14.25
CA THR A 449 35.78 2.86 -14.80
C THR A 449 36.48 3.24 -16.10
N PRO A 450 37.81 3.09 -16.26
CA PRO A 450 38.50 3.37 -17.53
C PRO A 450 38.01 2.48 -18.67
N ARG A 451 37.82 1.17 -18.41
CA ARG A 451 37.36 0.19 -19.41
C ARG A 451 35.93 0.49 -19.88
N ILE A 452 35.05 0.79 -18.93
CA ILE A 452 33.66 1.20 -19.19
C ILE A 452 33.64 2.51 -19.97
N SER A 453 34.42 3.51 -19.56
CA SER A 453 34.49 4.80 -20.25
C SER A 453 35.03 4.69 -21.67
N ARG A 454 35.93 3.75 -21.95
CA ARG A 454 36.51 3.52 -23.29
C ARG A 454 35.48 2.86 -24.22
N ARG A 455 34.78 1.83 -23.74
CA ARG A 455 33.68 1.19 -24.48
C ARG A 455 32.53 2.15 -24.76
N LEU A 456 32.19 3.00 -23.79
CA LEU A 456 31.07 3.94 -23.92
C LEU A 456 31.40 5.19 -24.74
N ARG A 457 32.69 5.50 -24.96
CA ARG A 457 33.14 6.54 -25.90
C ARG A 457 33.10 6.10 -27.36
N GLN A 458 33.12 4.79 -27.62
CA GLN A 458 33.17 4.21 -28.99
C GLN A 458 31.80 3.87 -29.57
N ALA A 459 30.71 3.99 -28.79
CA ALA A 459 29.36 3.79 -29.28
C ALA A 459 28.86 5.10 -29.91
N ASP A 460 28.60 5.09 -31.22
CA ASP A 460 27.98 6.20 -31.93
C ASP A 460 26.66 6.63 -31.27
N PRO A 461 26.30 7.92 -31.32
CA PRO A 461 25.04 8.37 -30.80
C PRO A 461 23.87 7.81 -31.64
N PRO A 462 22.99 6.91 -31.13
CA PRO A 462 21.75 6.59 -31.85
C PRO A 462 20.88 7.85 -31.98
N GLN A 463 20.56 8.25 -33.22
CA GLN A 463 19.52 9.25 -33.49
C GLN A 463 18.19 8.72 -32.95
N TRP A 464 17.68 9.36 -31.90
CA TRP A 464 16.40 8.98 -31.31
C TRP A 464 15.29 9.78 -31.99
N THR A 465 14.65 9.19 -32.99
CA THR A 465 13.43 9.77 -33.58
C THR A 465 12.34 9.91 -32.50
N PRO A 466 11.66 11.05 -32.40
CA PRO A 466 10.55 11.24 -31.48
C PRO A 466 9.39 10.33 -31.91
N ARG A 467 8.97 9.40 -31.04
CA ARG A 467 7.65 8.78 -31.15
C ARG A 467 6.76 9.43 -30.10
N GLY A 468 5.57 9.83 -30.53
CA GLY A 468 4.68 10.79 -29.90
C GLY A 468 4.40 10.56 -28.41
N ALA A 469 4.09 11.67 -27.73
CA ALA A 469 3.66 11.68 -26.34
C ALA A 469 2.44 10.77 -26.16
N PHE A 470 2.52 9.87 -25.19
CA PHE A 470 1.40 9.05 -24.78
C PHE A 470 0.39 9.96 -24.07
N ARG A 471 -0.81 10.14 -24.65
CA ARG A 471 -1.91 10.85 -23.98
C ARG A 471 -2.39 10.00 -22.81
N GLU A 472 -2.25 10.56 -21.62
CA GLU A 472 -2.61 9.94 -20.34
C GLU A 472 -4.01 10.43 -19.94
N GLN A 473 -5.05 9.95 -20.61
CA GLN A 473 -6.45 10.25 -20.28
C GLN A 473 -7.35 9.03 -20.57
N ASP A 474 -8.33 8.84 -19.68
CA ASP A 474 -9.53 7.98 -19.77
C ASP A 474 -9.46 6.60 -19.09
N ASP A 475 -9.73 6.56 -17.78
CA ASP A 475 -10.18 5.36 -17.06
C ASP A 475 -11.67 5.53 -16.64
N PRO A 476 -12.64 5.11 -17.48
CA PRO A 476 -14.06 5.41 -17.31
C PRO A 476 -14.72 4.77 -16.06
N ALA A 477 -14.04 3.84 -15.37
CA ALA A 477 -14.56 3.23 -14.15
C ALA A 477 -14.55 4.19 -12.95
N LEU A 478 -13.62 5.14 -12.92
CA LEU A 478 -13.53 6.16 -11.87
C LEU A 478 -14.64 7.20 -11.99
N ASP A 479 -15.05 7.53 -13.22
CA ASP A 479 -16.16 8.46 -13.47
C ASP A 479 -17.51 7.86 -13.04
N PHE A 480 -17.73 6.57 -13.28
CA PHE A 480 -18.96 5.88 -12.86
C PHE A 480 -19.14 5.89 -11.33
N VAL A 481 -18.14 5.39 -10.58
CA VAL A 481 -18.25 5.25 -9.11
C VAL A 481 -18.32 6.62 -8.44
N SER A 482 -17.56 7.59 -8.95
CA SER A 482 -17.59 8.96 -8.42
C SER A 482 -18.90 9.67 -8.76
N CYS A 483 -19.51 9.42 -9.91
CA CYS A 483 -20.83 9.95 -10.27
C CYS A 483 -21.94 9.34 -9.42
N TRP A 484 -21.94 8.01 -9.24
CA TRP A 484 -22.94 7.29 -8.44
C TRP A 484 -22.94 7.73 -6.96
N LEU A 485 -21.76 7.83 -6.33
CA LEU A 485 -21.65 8.24 -4.92
C LEU A 485 -21.94 9.72 -4.68
N ARG A 486 -21.86 10.56 -5.71
CA ARG A 486 -22.24 11.99 -5.66
C ARG A 486 -23.76 12.21 -5.72
N GLN A 487 -24.55 11.18 -6.03
CA GLN A 487 -26.01 11.33 -6.03
C GLN A 487 -26.56 11.56 -4.61
N ARG A 488 -27.41 12.58 -4.46
CA ARG A 488 -28.09 12.90 -3.19
C ARG A 488 -28.78 11.65 -2.62
N GLY A 489 -28.37 11.24 -1.43
CA GLY A 489 -28.91 10.10 -0.71
C GLY A 489 -28.00 8.86 -0.68
N ALA A 490 -27.14 8.64 -1.67
CA ALA A 490 -26.29 7.44 -1.74
C ALA A 490 -25.44 7.24 -0.48
N LEU A 491 -24.82 8.31 0.01
CA LEU A 491 -24.00 8.27 1.22
C LEU A 491 -24.80 8.04 2.51
N ARG A 492 -26.02 8.58 2.60
CA ARG A 492 -26.90 8.36 3.76
C ARG A 492 -27.33 6.89 3.83
N HIS A 493 -27.62 6.28 2.69
CA HIS A 493 -28.04 4.89 2.61
C HIS A 493 -26.86 3.90 2.67
N VAL A 494 -25.67 4.25 2.17
CA VAL A 494 -24.40 3.55 2.49
C VAL A 494 -24.17 3.58 4.00
N GLY A 495 -24.29 4.76 4.63
CA GLY A 495 -24.14 4.92 6.07
C GLY A 495 -25.17 4.10 6.86
N LEU A 496 -26.44 4.10 6.46
CA LEU A 496 -27.49 3.28 7.07
C LEU A 496 -27.24 1.78 6.91
N SER A 497 -26.75 1.36 5.73
CA SER A 497 -26.42 -0.05 5.46
C SER A 497 -25.24 -0.51 6.31
N ILE A 498 -24.20 0.31 6.39
CA ILE A 498 -23.02 0.03 7.21
C ILE A 498 -23.42 0.02 8.68
N ALA A 499 -24.17 1.02 9.17
CA ALA A 499 -24.61 1.10 10.56
C ALA A 499 -25.57 -0.04 10.94
N GLY A 500 -26.51 -0.41 10.05
CA GLY A 500 -27.41 -1.54 10.22
C GLY A 500 -26.67 -2.87 10.25
N ALA A 501 -25.75 -3.08 9.31
CA ALA A 501 -24.87 -4.25 9.31
C ALA A 501 -23.99 -4.26 10.57
N TRP A 502 -23.54 -3.09 11.05
CA TRP A 502 -22.77 -2.98 12.28
C TRP A 502 -23.59 -3.38 13.51
N LEU A 503 -24.84 -2.91 13.60
CA LEU A 503 -25.79 -3.28 14.65
C LEU A 503 -26.14 -4.76 14.63
N ALA A 504 -26.34 -5.35 13.45
CA ALA A 504 -26.63 -6.78 13.31
C ALA A 504 -25.41 -7.67 13.65
N VAL A 505 -24.23 -7.31 13.13
CA VAL A 505 -23.02 -8.14 13.22
C VAL A 505 -22.32 -7.97 14.56
N PHE A 506 -22.25 -6.74 15.08
CA PHE A 506 -21.49 -6.43 16.29
C PHE A 506 -22.41 -6.12 17.48
N GLY A 507 -23.48 -5.35 17.28
CA GLY A 507 -24.39 -4.92 18.36
C GLY A 507 -25.22 -6.05 18.95
N GLY A 508 -25.88 -6.86 18.11
CA GLY A 508 -26.73 -7.98 18.52
C GLY A 508 -26.01 -9.02 19.36
N PRO A 509 -24.90 -9.63 18.90
CA PRO A 509 -24.16 -10.63 19.66
C PRO A 509 -23.49 -10.08 20.93
N MET A 510 -22.97 -8.85 20.89
CA MET A 510 -22.37 -8.19 22.04
C MET A 510 -23.41 -7.95 23.15
N LEU A 511 -24.61 -7.50 22.79
CA LEU A 511 -25.70 -7.26 23.73
C LEU A 511 -26.44 -8.54 24.13
N ALA A 512 -26.45 -9.59 23.29
CA ALA A 512 -26.90 -10.92 23.69
C ALA A 512 -26.02 -11.49 24.82
N ARG A 513 -24.73 -11.13 24.84
CA ARG A 513 -23.80 -11.41 25.94
C ARG A 513 -24.19 -10.64 27.21
N VAL A 514 -24.47 -9.35 27.10
CA VAL A 514 -24.97 -8.51 28.20
C VAL A 514 -26.32 -9.03 28.73
N ASN A 515 -27.19 -9.49 27.84
CA ASN A 515 -28.51 -10.02 28.18
C ASN A 515 -28.46 -11.37 28.90
N LYS A 516 -27.35 -12.10 28.76
CA LYS A 516 -27.05 -13.31 29.55
C LYS A 516 -26.66 -12.97 30.99
N GLU A 517 -26.12 -11.76 31.23
CA GLU A 517 -25.76 -11.23 32.55
C GLU A 517 -26.88 -10.38 33.18
N TRP A 518 -27.78 -9.79 32.37
CA TRP A 518 -28.86 -8.90 32.81
C TRP A 518 -30.21 -9.23 32.13
N PRO A 519 -30.87 -10.35 32.50
CA PRO A 519 -32.06 -10.88 31.80
C PRO A 519 -33.35 -10.05 31.95
N GLN A 520 -33.30 -8.96 32.73
CA GLN A 520 -34.45 -8.14 33.10
C GLN A 520 -34.85 -7.11 32.02
N ILE A 521 -33.97 -6.83 31.05
CA ILE A 521 -34.18 -5.77 30.05
C ILE A 521 -34.82 -6.37 28.79
N LYS A 522 -36.15 -6.27 28.69
CA LYS A 522 -36.93 -6.73 27.53
C LYS A 522 -37.66 -5.56 26.88
N LEU A 523 -37.69 -5.53 25.55
CA LEU A 523 -38.48 -4.59 24.77
C LEU A 523 -39.47 -5.40 23.93
N ALA A 524 -40.77 -5.12 24.05
CA ALA A 524 -41.84 -5.86 23.35
C ALA A 524 -41.77 -7.39 23.53
N GLY A 525 -41.38 -7.87 24.73
CA GLY A 525 -41.29 -9.30 25.04
C GLY A 525 -40.03 -10.02 24.53
N MET A 526 -39.21 -9.36 23.70
CA MET A 526 -37.93 -9.89 23.23
C MET A 526 -36.74 -9.33 24.04
N PRO A 527 -35.66 -10.12 24.20
CA PRO A 527 -34.35 -9.62 24.61
C PRO A 527 -33.93 -8.37 23.83
N LEU A 528 -33.37 -7.36 24.50
CA LEU A 528 -32.90 -6.14 23.84
C LEU A 528 -31.84 -6.44 22.74
N GLY A 529 -31.00 -7.45 22.97
CA GLY A 529 -30.01 -7.91 21.97
C GLY A 529 -30.65 -8.45 20.68
N ASP A 530 -31.76 -9.19 20.79
CA ASP A 530 -32.48 -9.75 19.63
C ASP A 530 -33.22 -8.65 18.87
N VAL A 531 -33.81 -7.69 19.58
CA VAL A 531 -34.47 -6.52 18.96
C VAL A 531 -33.47 -5.70 18.15
N LEU A 532 -32.27 -5.46 18.68
CA LEU A 532 -31.23 -4.68 17.99
C LEU A 532 -30.57 -5.46 16.84
N PHE A 533 -30.47 -6.79 16.98
CA PHE A 533 -30.05 -7.67 15.89
C PHE A 533 -31.01 -7.57 14.70
N TRP A 534 -32.31 -7.75 14.92
CA TRP A 534 -33.32 -7.66 13.87
C TRP A 534 -33.47 -6.25 13.30
N LEU A 535 -33.41 -5.22 14.16
CA LEU A 535 -33.38 -3.83 13.71
C LEU A 535 -32.16 -3.55 12.82
N GLY A 536 -30.99 -4.08 13.18
CA GLY A 536 -29.78 -4.01 12.38
C GLY A 536 -29.94 -4.67 11.01
N ILE A 537 -30.52 -5.87 10.96
CA ILE A 537 -30.81 -6.58 9.70
C ILE A 537 -31.76 -5.76 8.83
N VAL A 538 -32.86 -5.25 9.39
CA VAL A 538 -33.84 -4.45 8.64
C VAL A 538 -33.19 -3.18 8.07
N LEU A 539 -32.39 -2.47 8.86
CA LEU A 539 -31.67 -1.27 8.40
C LEU A 539 -30.62 -1.59 7.33
N ALA A 540 -29.92 -2.73 7.46
CA ALA A 540 -28.96 -3.21 6.47
C ALA A 540 -29.65 -3.55 5.14
N THR A 541 -30.75 -4.30 5.19
CA THR A 541 -31.50 -4.74 4.01
C THR A 541 -32.16 -3.56 3.29
N LEU A 542 -32.80 -2.64 4.02
CA LEU A 542 -33.39 -1.44 3.43
C LEU A 542 -32.34 -0.52 2.80
N GLY A 543 -31.19 -0.38 3.46
CA GLY A 543 -30.05 0.36 2.92
C GLY A 543 -29.49 -0.29 1.64
N MET A 544 -29.36 -1.62 1.62
CA MET A 544 -28.87 -2.40 0.48
C MET A 544 -29.82 -2.37 -0.73
N LEU A 545 -31.13 -2.50 -0.50
CA LEU A 545 -32.13 -2.41 -1.58
C LEU A 545 -32.14 -1.02 -2.22
N TRP A 546 -32.02 0.04 -1.42
CA TRP A 546 -31.95 1.41 -1.93
C TRP A 546 -30.64 1.67 -2.68
N LEU A 547 -29.52 1.15 -2.18
CA LEU A 547 -28.21 1.16 -2.82
C LEU A 547 -28.25 0.56 -4.22
N LEU A 548 -28.85 -0.62 -4.34
CA LEU A 548 -29.03 -1.32 -5.61
C LEU A 548 -29.94 -0.55 -6.57
N ALA A 549 -31.03 0.04 -6.07
CA ALA A 549 -31.93 0.88 -6.87
C ALA A 549 -31.26 2.20 -7.34
N SER A 550 -30.34 2.76 -6.54
CA SER A 550 -29.53 3.93 -6.93
C SER A 550 -28.48 3.56 -7.98
N LEU A 551 -27.77 2.44 -7.80
CA LEU A 551 -26.80 1.93 -8.79
C LEU A 551 -27.45 1.73 -10.15
N TRP A 552 -28.65 1.15 -10.15
CA TRP A 552 -29.44 0.95 -11.37
C TRP A 552 -29.78 2.27 -12.07
N ARG A 553 -30.24 3.28 -11.32
CA ARG A 553 -30.60 4.60 -11.88
C ARG A 553 -29.39 5.32 -12.50
N THR A 554 -28.23 5.28 -11.87
CA THR A 554 -27.01 5.92 -12.42
C THR A 554 -26.45 5.16 -13.61
N ALA A 555 -26.49 3.82 -13.59
CA ALA A 555 -26.13 3.01 -14.74
C ALA A 555 -27.02 3.30 -15.95
N TRP A 556 -28.33 3.52 -15.73
CA TRP A 556 -29.26 3.92 -16.77
C TRP A 556 -28.98 5.35 -17.29
N ALA A 557 -28.75 6.32 -16.41
CA ALA A 557 -28.42 7.69 -16.82
C ALA A 557 -27.16 7.76 -17.69
N LEU A 558 -26.08 7.06 -17.31
CA LEU A 558 -24.83 6.99 -18.07
C LEU A 558 -24.95 6.17 -19.37
N GLN A 559 -25.93 5.27 -19.45
CA GLN A 559 -26.28 4.57 -20.68
C GLN A 559 -26.99 5.49 -21.68
N ALA A 560 -27.77 6.45 -21.21
CA ALA A 560 -28.42 7.46 -22.06
C ALA A 560 -27.41 8.44 -22.70
N GLU A 561 -26.25 8.65 -22.08
CA GLU A 561 -25.16 9.51 -22.57
C GLU A 561 -24.21 8.82 -23.58
N GLY A 562 -24.46 7.57 -23.98
CA GLY A 562 -23.76 6.92 -25.10
C GLY A 562 -22.43 6.21 -24.76
N HIS A 563 -22.09 6.03 -23.49
CA HIS A 563 -20.86 5.33 -23.10
C HIS A 563 -20.92 3.80 -23.33
N ARG A 564 -20.45 3.33 -24.49
CA ARG A 564 -20.49 1.90 -24.90
C ARG A 564 -19.82 0.90 -23.94
N LYS A 565 -18.92 1.34 -23.05
CA LYS A 565 -18.26 0.48 -22.03
C LYS A 565 -19.11 0.30 -20.76
N VAL A 566 -20.02 1.23 -20.45
CA VAL A 566 -20.95 1.14 -19.30
C VAL A 566 -22.00 0.03 -19.53
N LEU A 567 -22.34 -0.25 -20.79
CA LEU A 567 -23.22 -1.35 -21.20
C LEU A 567 -22.78 -2.74 -20.70
N ARG A 568 -21.48 -2.98 -20.46
CA ARG A 568 -20.99 -4.26 -19.91
C ARG A 568 -21.10 -4.32 -18.39
N LEU A 569 -20.95 -3.20 -17.70
CA LEU A 569 -21.14 -3.08 -16.24
C LEU A 569 -22.62 -3.16 -15.86
N SER A 570 -23.52 -2.62 -16.69
CA SER A 570 -24.97 -2.70 -16.46
C SER A 570 -25.52 -4.11 -16.63
N ALA A 571 -24.91 -4.95 -17.48
CA ALA A 571 -25.26 -6.36 -17.61
C ALA A 571 -24.88 -7.16 -16.34
N VAL A 572 -23.67 -6.95 -15.81
CA VAL A 572 -23.22 -7.59 -14.55
C VAL A 572 -24.05 -7.10 -13.35
N ALA A 573 -24.35 -5.80 -13.28
CA ALA A 573 -25.22 -5.25 -12.23
C ALA A 573 -26.64 -5.84 -12.29
N ARG A 574 -27.16 -6.13 -13.50
CA ARG A 574 -28.46 -6.77 -13.72
C ARG A 574 -28.47 -8.21 -13.20
N GLU A 575 -27.42 -8.98 -13.42
CA GLU A 575 -27.31 -10.35 -12.90
C GLU A 575 -27.10 -10.38 -11.38
N VAL A 576 -26.29 -9.48 -10.83
CA VAL A 576 -26.11 -9.34 -9.37
C VAL A 576 -27.41 -8.92 -8.70
N LEU A 577 -28.21 -8.03 -9.31
CA LEU A 577 -29.51 -7.61 -8.78
C LEU A 577 -30.50 -8.79 -8.74
N VAL A 578 -30.55 -9.60 -9.79
CA VAL A 578 -31.42 -10.79 -9.85
C VAL A 578 -31.00 -11.82 -8.80
N VAL A 579 -29.70 -12.07 -8.63
CA VAL A 579 -29.18 -13.00 -7.60
C VAL A 579 -29.47 -12.49 -6.19
N VAL A 580 -29.31 -11.19 -5.92
CA VAL A 580 -29.58 -10.61 -4.60
C VAL A 580 -31.08 -10.53 -4.29
N MET A 581 -31.94 -10.26 -5.29
CA MET A 581 -33.41 -10.30 -5.11
C MET A 581 -33.96 -11.73 -4.97
N LEU A 582 -33.27 -12.74 -5.48
CA LEU A 582 -33.62 -14.15 -5.27
C LEU A 582 -33.09 -14.69 -3.93
N ALA A 583 -32.08 -14.04 -3.34
CA ALA A 583 -31.47 -14.43 -2.07
C ALA A 583 -32.03 -13.68 -0.84
N ALA A 584 -32.60 -12.49 -1.04
CA ALA A 584 -33.40 -11.76 -0.05
C ALA A 584 -34.85 -12.23 -0.07
#